data_AF-O46477-F1
#
_entry.id   AF-O46477-F1
#
_cell.length_a   1.000
_cell.length_b   1.000
_cell.length_c   1.000
_cell.angle_alpha   90.00
_cell.angle_beta   90.00
_cell.angle_gamma   90.00
#
_symmetry.space_group_name_H-M   'P 1'
#
loop_
_entity.id
_entity.type
_entity.pdbx_description
1 polymer ?
#
loop_
_entity_poly.entity_id
_entity_poly.type
_entity_poly.pdbx_seq_one_letter_code
_entity_poly.pdbx_strand_id
1 'polypeptide(L)'
;NFNMNKVKARVILAGKTSNNPPFVIHDMETLCMAEKTLVAKMVANGIQNKEAEVRIFHCCQCMSVETVTELTEFAKAIPGFANLDLNDQVTLLKYGVYEAIFTMLSSLMNKDGMLVAYGNGFITREFLKNLRKPFCDIMEPKFDFAMKFNALELDDSDISLFVAAIICCGDRPG
;
A
#
# COMPACT_ATOMS: atom_id res chain seq x y z
N ASN A 1 -5.53 -10.64 9.19
CA ASN A 1 -4.52 -9.59 9.51
C ASN A 1 -4.57 -8.45 8.50
N PHE A 2 -4.55 -8.72 7.19
CA PHE A 2 -4.64 -7.65 6.18
C PHE A 2 -6.08 -7.20 5.88
N ASN A 3 -6.30 -5.90 5.78
CA ASN A 3 -7.62 -5.32 5.49
C ASN A 3 -8.04 -5.44 4.01
N MET A 4 -7.07 -5.65 3.12
CA MET A 4 -7.29 -5.88 1.70
C MET A 4 -6.43 -7.06 1.23
N ASN A 5 -6.99 -7.90 0.36
CA ASN A 5 -6.28 -9.00 -0.30
C ASN A 5 -6.35 -8.85 -1.82
N LYS A 6 -5.53 -9.62 -2.55
CA LYS A 6 -5.43 -9.54 -4.01
C LYS A 6 -6.74 -9.93 -4.68
N VAL A 7 -7.43 -10.97 -4.20
CA VAL A 7 -8.73 -11.37 -4.77
C VAL A 7 -9.73 -10.21 -4.74
N LYS A 8 -9.93 -9.57 -3.59
CA LYS A 8 -10.85 -8.44 -3.42
C LYS A 8 -10.41 -7.23 -4.25
N ALA A 9 -9.12 -6.90 -4.25
CA ALA A 9 -8.57 -5.81 -5.04
C ALA A 9 -8.79 -6.02 -6.55
N ARG A 10 -8.59 -7.24 -7.05
CA ARG A 10 -8.79 -7.58 -8.47
C ARG A 10 -10.25 -7.51 -8.89
N VAL A 11 -11.18 -7.89 -8.03
CA VAL A 11 -12.63 -7.70 -8.28
C VAL A 11 -12.97 -6.21 -8.45
N ILE A 12 -12.45 -5.35 -7.58
CA ILE A 12 -12.65 -3.89 -7.66
C ILE A 12 -12.02 -3.32 -8.95
N LEU A 13 -10.75 -3.65 -9.21
CA LEU A 13 -10.01 -3.14 -10.37
C LEU A 13 -10.58 -3.62 -11.71
N ALA A 14 -11.25 -4.79 -11.74
CA ALA A 14 -11.93 -5.30 -12.93
C ALA A 14 -13.32 -4.68 -13.16
N GLY A 15 -13.75 -3.75 -12.30
CA GLY A 15 -15.09 -3.15 -12.38
C GLY A 15 -16.23 -4.14 -12.09
N LYS A 16 -15.94 -5.25 -11.40
CA LYS A 16 -16.90 -6.33 -11.11
C LYS A 16 -17.64 -6.13 -9.78
N THR A 17 -17.49 -4.97 -9.14
CA THR A 17 -18.24 -4.62 -7.92
C THR A 17 -19.61 -4.05 -8.29
N SER A 18 -20.68 -4.62 -7.72
CA SER A 18 -22.04 -4.39 -8.22
C SER A 18 -22.65 -3.03 -7.90
N ASN A 19 -22.25 -2.35 -6.81
CA ASN A 19 -23.03 -1.21 -6.30
C ASN A 19 -22.25 0.10 -6.07
N ASN A 20 -20.92 0.09 -5.91
CA ASN A 20 -20.14 1.32 -5.70
C ASN A 20 -18.72 1.16 -6.28
N PRO A 21 -18.41 1.74 -7.45
CA PRO A 21 -17.05 1.79 -7.94
C PRO A 21 -16.18 2.72 -7.08
N PRO A 22 -14.84 2.54 -7.07
CA PRO A 22 -13.95 3.44 -6.35
C PRO A 22 -14.02 4.86 -6.92
N PHE A 23 -13.99 5.87 -6.06
CA PHE A 23 -13.89 7.27 -6.47
C PHE A 23 -12.52 7.51 -7.14
N VAL A 24 -12.53 8.03 -8.37
CA VAL A 24 -11.29 8.22 -9.14
C VAL A 24 -10.64 9.56 -8.80
N ILE A 25 -9.35 9.53 -8.46
CA ILE A 25 -8.51 10.69 -8.19
C ILE A 25 -7.53 10.85 -9.34
N HIS A 26 -7.73 11.85 -10.18
CA HIS A 26 -6.93 12.07 -11.40
C HIS A 26 -6.42 13.52 -11.56
N ASP A 27 -6.82 14.42 -10.66
CA ASP A 27 -6.41 15.82 -10.64
C ASP A 27 -6.54 16.40 -9.23
N MET A 28 -6.25 17.70 -9.09
CA MET A 28 -6.32 18.39 -7.80
C MET A 28 -7.76 18.58 -7.29
N GLU A 29 -8.75 18.66 -8.17
CA GLU A 29 -10.15 18.82 -7.79
C GLU A 29 -10.68 17.53 -7.14
N THR A 30 -10.51 16.42 -7.85
CA THR A 30 -10.88 15.09 -7.39
C THR A 30 -10.10 14.69 -6.14
N LEU A 31 -8.81 15.06 -6.02
CA LEU A 31 -8.05 14.88 -4.79
C LEU A 31 -8.72 15.60 -3.61
N CYS A 32 -9.06 16.88 -3.76
CA CYS A 32 -9.72 17.66 -2.71
C CYS A 32 -11.08 17.06 -2.31
N MET A 33 -11.82 16.49 -3.26
CA MET A 33 -13.08 15.79 -2.99
C MET A 33 -12.86 14.50 -2.20
N ALA A 34 -11.89 13.68 -2.60
CA ALA A 34 -11.51 12.47 -1.90
C ALA A 34 -11.01 12.74 -0.48
N GLU A 35 -10.28 13.84 -0.28
CA GLU A 35 -9.80 14.27 1.04
C GLU A 35 -10.95 14.59 1.99
N LYS A 36 -12.06 15.14 1.50
CA LYS A 36 -13.24 15.47 2.31
C LYS A 36 -14.13 14.27 2.61
N THR A 37 -14.08 13.22 1.78
CA THR A 37 -15.02 12.09 1.85
C THR A 37 -14.35 10.80 2.33
N LEU A 38 -13.23 10.41 1.73
CA LEU A 38 -12.60 9.10 1.93
C LEU A 38 -11.56 9.11 3.05
N VAL A 39 -10.78 10.17 3.15
CA VAL A 39 -9.63 10.25 4.08
C VAL A 39 -9.74 11.43 5.04
N ALA A 40 -10.95 11.93 5.29
CA ALA A 40 -11.20 13.11 6.11
C ALA A 40 -10.49 13.06 7.48
N LYS A 41 -10.48 11.89 8.13
CA LYS A 41 -9.78 11.69 9.41
C LYS A 41 -8.25 11.75 9.30
N MET A 42 -7.68 11.33 8.16
CA MET A 42 -6.23 11.36 7.91
C MET A 42 -5.73 12.76 7.56
N VAL A 43 -6.59 13.64 7.04
CA VAL A 43 -6.23 15.04 6.70
C VAL A 43 -6.68 16.07 7.73
N ALA A 44 -7.47 15.65 8.72
CA ALA A 44 -7.96 16.51 9.80
C ALA A 44 -6.85 16.77 10.83
N ASN A 45 -5.96 17.74 10.59
CA ASN A 45 -5.04 18.36 11.58
C ASN A 45 -4.21 19.51 10.94
N GLY A 46 -4.83 20.38 10.15
CA GLY A 46 -4.13 21.50 9.48
C GLY A 46 -3.28 21.12 8.26
N ILE A 47 -3.22 19.82 7.93
CA ILE A 47 -2.59 19.30 6.70
C ILE A 47 -3.31 19.78 5.45
N GLN A 48 -4.63 20.02 5.51
CA GLN A 48 -5.41 20.53 4.37
C GLN A 48 -4.90 21.86 3.81
N ASN A 49 -4.20 22.66 4.62
CA ASN A 49 -3.60 23.94 4.20
C ASN A 49 -2.22 23.79 3.54
N LYS A 50 -1.66 22.58 3.47
CA LYS A 50 -0.39 22.28 2.82
C LYS A 50 -0.58 22.06 1.32
N GLU A 51 0.50 22.16 0.57
CA GLU A 51 0.54 21.79 -0.86
C GLU A 51 0.04 20.36 -1.06
N ALA A 52 -0.65 20.12 -2.18
CA ALA A 52 -1.32 18.85 -2.46
C ALA A 52 -0.37 17.65 -2.39
N GLU A 53 0.86 17.79 -2.87
CA GLU A 53 1.88 16.75 -2.82
C GLU A 53 2.25 16.37 -1.39
N VAL A 54 2.32 17.35 -0.49
CA VAL A 54 2.56 17.11 0.94
C VAL A 54 1.39 16.35 1.57
N ARG A 55 0.15 16.65 1.14
CA ARG A 55 -1.05 15.95 1.63
C ARG A 55 -1.12 14.51 1.12
N ILE A 56 -0.82 14.29 -0.16
CA ILE A 56 -0.69 12.93 -0.75
C ILE A 56 0.38 12.15 0.01
N PHE A 57 1.56 12.73 0.21
CA PHE A 57 2.65 12.10 0.94
C PHE A 57 2.23 11.76 2.38
N HIS A 58 1.53 12.66 3.06
CA HIS A 58 1.00 12.40 4.39
C HIS A 58 0.02 11.21 4.40
N CYS A 59 -0.91 11.14 3.44
CA CYS A 59 -1.83 10.02 3.32
C CYS A 59 -1.08 8.69 3.09
N CYS A 60 -0.05 8.68 2.23
CA CYS A 60 0.81 7.51 2.03
C CYS A 60 1.50 7.08 3.33
N GLN A 61 1.95 8.02 4.16
CA GLN A 61 2.56 7.72 5.46
C GLN A 61 1.54 7.12 6.43
N CYS A 62 0.33 7.68 6.54
CA CYS A 62 -0.72 7.11 7.38
C CYS A 62 -1.05 5.66 6.99
N MET A 63 -1.23 5.42 5.69
CA MET A 63 -1.49 4.06 5.16
C MET A 63 -0.33 3.10 5.45
N SER A 64 0.92 3.59 5.38
CA SER A 64 2.10 2.79 5.68
C SER A 64 2.14 2.37 7.16
N VAL A 65 1.80 3.27 8.09
CA VAL A 65 1.73 2.96 9.54
C VAL A 65 0.69 1.87 9.82
N GLU A 66 -0.50 1.97 9.20
CA GLU A 66 -1.53 0.93 9.32
C GLU A 66 -1.01 -0.41 8.78
N THR A 67 -0.37 -0.40 7.59
CA THR A 67 0.17 -1.62 6.97
C THR A 67 1.31 -2.24 7.80
N VAL A 68 2.16 -1.44 8.44
CA VAL A 68 3.21 -1.92 9.37
C VAL A 68 2.57 -2.66 10.54
N THR A 69 1.44 -2.16 11.05
CA THR A 69 0.70 -2.80 12.14
C THR A 69 0.14 -4.14 11.68
N GLU A 70 -0.50 -4.19 10.50
CA GLU A 70 -1.02 -5.43 9.90
C GLU A 70 0.09 -6.46 9.66
N LEU A 71 1.26 -6.03 9.17
CA LEU A 71 2.43 -6.87 8.95
C LEU A 71 3.04 -7.40 10.24
N THR A 72 3.02 -6.60 11.31
CA THR A 72 3.48 -7.04 12.64
C THR A 72 2.58 -8.14 13.19
N GLU A 73 1.26 -7.98 13.09
CA GLU A 73 0.30 -9.02 13.50
C GLU A 73 0.36 -10.26 12.60
N PHE A 74 0.62 -10.08 11.30
CA PHE A 74 0.92 -11.18 10.40
C PHE A 74 2.19 -11.94 10.83
N ALA A 75 3.28 -11.24 11.11
CA ALA A 75 4.54 -11.85 11.51
C ALA A 75 4.40 -12.68 12.78
N LYS A 76 3.68 -12.16 13.79
CA LYS A 76 3.40 -12.89 15.05
C LYS A 76 2.61 -14.20 14.82
N ALA A 77 1.83 -14.29 13.75
CA ALA A 77 1.08 -15.49 13.39
C ALA A 77 1.93 -16.51 12.61
N ILE A 78 3.14 -16.16 12.16
CA ILE A 78 4.06 -17.09 11.50
C ILE A 78 4.61 -18.08 12.55
N PRO A 79 4.54 -19.41 12.30
CA PRO A 79 5.09 -20.40 13.21
C PRO A 79 6.55 -20.13 13.59
N GLY A 80 6.82 -20.06 14.89
CA GLY A 80 8.17 -19.83 15.44
C GLY A 80 8.60 -18.37 15.54
N PHE A 81 7.97 -17.43 14.84
CA PHE A 81 8.38 -16.01 14.86
C PHE A 81 8.22 -15.40 16.26
N ALA A 82 7.08 -15.61 16.90
CA ALA A 82 6.80 -15.10 18.24
C ALA A 82 7.70 -15.72 19.34
N ASN A 83 8.44 -16.79 19.03
CA ASN A 83 9.37 -17.45 19.93
C ASN A 83 10.81 -16.92 19.81
N LEU A 84 11.10 -16.07 18.83
CA LEU A 84 12.40 -15.40 18.68
C LEU A 84 12.62 -14.36 19.78
N ASP A 85 13.89 -13.94 19.96
CA ASP A 85 14.20 -12.79 20.81
C ASP A 85 13.44 -11.55 20.33
N LEU A 86 13.01 -10.70 21.28
CA LEU A 86 12.24 -9.51 20.94
C LEU A 86 13.03 -8.55 20.03
N ASN A 87 14.36 -8.45 20.21
CA ASN A 87 15.20 -7.63 19.36
C ASN A 87 15.31 -8.20 17.94
N ASP A 88 15.32 -9.53 17.80
CA ASP A 88 15.31 -10.18 16.49
C ASP A 88 13.97 -9.93 15.78
N GLN A 89 12.84 -10.08 16.48
CA GLN A 89 11.52 -9.76 15.93
C GLN A 89 11.46 -8.31 15.41
N VAL A 90 11.97 -7.36 16.20
CA VAL A 90 12.06 -5.95 15.81
C VAL A 90 13.00 -5.74 14.62
N THR A 91 14.15 -6.41 14.59
CA THR A 91 15.14 -6.31 13.52
C THR A 91 14.59 -6.83 12.20
N LEU A 92 13.99 -8.02 12.21
CA LEU A 92 13.37 -8.64 11.04
C LEU A 92 12.28 -7.73 10.45
N LEU A 93 11.39 -7.20 11.29
CA LEU A 93 10.35 -6.27 10.84
C LEU A 93 10.94 -4.95 10.33
N LYS A 94 11.89 -4.35 11.06
CA LYS A 94 12.52 -3.07 10.69
C LYS A 94 13.10 -3.11 9.28
N TYR A 95 13.77 -4.20 8.90
CA TYR A 95 14.40 -4.32 7.58
C TYR A 95 13.47 -4.92 6.52
N GLY A 96 12.53 -5.81 6.89
CA GLY A 96 11.65 -6.49 5.92
C GLY A 96 10.35 -5.76 5.58
N VAL A 97 9.89 -4.81 6.41
CA VAL A 97 8.52 -4.28 6.29
C VAL A 97 8.26 -3.56 4.97
N TYR A 98 9.21 -2.78 4.45
CA TYR A 98 9.01 -2.06 3.18
C TYR A 98 9.04 -2.98 1.96
N GLU A 99 9.87 -4.03 1.98
CA GLU A 99 9.87 -5.07 0.93
C GLU A 99 8.50 -5.78 0.90
N ALA A 100 7.96 -6.12 2.07
CA ALA A 100 6.63 -6.71 2.22
C ALA A 100 5.52 -5.74 1.77
N ILE A 101 5.59 -4.45 2.15
CA ILE A 101 4.64 -3.43 1.71
C ILE A 101 4.62 -3.35 0.19
N PHE A 102 5.76 -3.22 -0.49
CA PHE A 102 5.79 -3.07 -1.94
C PHE A 102 5.32 -4.34 -2.68
N THR A 103 5.58 -5.51 -2.11
CA THR A 103 5.01 -6.78 -2.58
C THR A 103 3.49 -6.73 -2.54
N MET A 104 2.89 -6.43 -1.40
CA MET A 104 1.43 -6.38 -1.25
C MET A 104 0.79 -5.24 -2.03
N LEU A 105 1.49 -4.11 -2.15
CA LEU A 105 1.04 -2.95 -2.92
C LEU A 105 0.81 -3.31 -4.39
N SER A 106 1.59 -4.24 -4.95
CA SER A 106 1.40 -4.72 -6.32
C SER A 106 -0.01 -5.29 -6.55
N SER A 107 -0.61 -5.94 -5.55
CA SER A 107 -1.96 -6.48 -5.60
C SER A 107 -3.04 -5.40 -5.75
N LEU A 108 -2.73 -4.17 -5.35
CA LEU A 108 -3.61 -3.00 -5.40
C LEU A 108 -3.43 -2.17 -6.68
N MET A 109 -2.46 -2.53 -7.53
CA MET A 109 -2.06 -1.78 -8.71
C MET A 109 -2.50 -2.45 -10.00
N ASN A 110 -2.86 -1.62 -10.98
CA ASN A 110 -2.88 -1.98 -12.41
C ASN A 110 -2.01 -0.98 -13.19
N LYS A 111 -2.00 -1.07 -14.52
CA LYS A 111 -1.17 -0.20 -15.37
C LYS A 111 -1.55 1.28 -15.30
N ASP A 112 -2.79 1.57 -14.92
CA ASP A 112 -3.42 2.90 -14.97
C ASP A 112 -3.45 3.60 -13.60
N GLY A 113 -3.21 2.88 -12.50
CA GLY A 113 -3.27 3.45 -11.16
C GLY A 113 -3.38 2.40 -10.06
N MET A 114 -3.76 2.86 -8.86
CA MET A 114 -3.81 2.02 -7.67
C MET A 114 -5.01 2.31 -6.78
N LEU A 115 -5.48 1.27 -6.09
CA LEU A 115 -6.50 1.41 -5.05
C LEU A 115 -5.93 2.09 -3.81
N VAL A 116 -6.74 2.96 -3.21
CA VAL A 116 -6.47 3.68 -1.96
C VAL A 116 -7.70 3.63 -1.05
N ALA A 117 -7.55 4.04 0.21
CA ALA A 117 -8.63 4.12 1.20
C ALA A 117 -9.48 2.84 1.25
N TYR A 118 -8.82 1.69 1.43
CA TYR A 118 -9.45 0.37 1.50
C TYR A 118 -10.27 -0.02 0.26
N GLY A 119 -9.83 0.42 -0.92
CA GLY A 119 -10.49 0.12 -2.19
C GLY A 119 -11.65 1.06 -2.53
N ASN A 120 -11.91 2.09 -1.71
CA ASN A 120 -12.94 3.09 -1.97
C ASN A 120 -12.47 4.22 -2.89
N GLY A 121 -11.16 4.35 -3.12
CA GLY A 121 -10.60 5.30 -4.08
C GLY A 121 -9.65 4.62 -5.06
N PHE A 122 -9.49 5.21 -6.24
CA PHE A 122 -8.51 4.81 -7.24
C PHE A 122 -7.75 6.05 -7.70
N ILE A 123 -6.46 6.13 -7.37
CA ILE A 123 -5.60 7.23 -7.81
C ILE A 123 -4.87 6.84 -9.09
N THR A 124 -4.93 7.70 -10.11
CA THR A 124 -4.33 7.39 -11.41
C THR A 124 -2.81 7.52 -11.35
N ARG A 125 -2.13 6.63 -12.08
CA ARG A 125 -0.67 6.66 -12.25
C ARG A 125 -0.25 7.96 -12.93
N GLU A 126 -1.00 8.41 -13.92
CA GLU A 126 -0.74 9.67 -14.64
C GLU A 126 -0.78 10.89 -13.70
N PHE A 127 -1.78 10.98 -12.83
CA PHE A 127 -1.86 12.06 -11.86
C PHE A 127 -0.64 12.08 -10.92
N LEU A 128 -0.24 10.90 -10.42
CA LEU A 128 0.96 10.78 -9.58
C LEU A 128 2.24 11.21 -10.31
N LYS A 129 2.36 10.93 -11.62
CA LYS A 129 3.50 11.37 -12.45
C LYS A 129 3.54 12.87 -12.69
N ASN A 130 2.39 13.54 -12.62
CA ASN A 130 2.27 14.98 -12.86
C ASN A 130 2.51 15.84 -11.60
N LEU A 131 2.75 15.22 -10.43
CA LEU A 131 3.10 15.94 -9.21
C LEU A 131 4.47 16.64 -9.34
N ARG A 132 4.70 17.70 -8.58
CA ARG A 132 6.02 18.37 -8.60
C ARG A 132 7.13 17.44 -8.08
N LYS A 133 8.36 17.67 -8.53
CA LYS A 133 9.53 16.97 -7.95
C LYS A 133 9.71 17.32 -6.46
N PRO A 134 10.14 16.35 -5.64
CA PRO A 134 10.52 14.97 -5.99
C PRO A 134 9.36 13.95 -5.97
N PHE A 135 8.11 14.38 -5.83
CA PHE A 135 6.98 13.49 -5.56
C PHE A 135 6.59 12.59 -6.74
N CYS A 136 6.71 13.09 -7.98
CA CYS A 136 6.47 12.29 -9.18
C CYS A 136 7.38 11.04 -9.28
N ASP A 137 8.55 11.07 -8.65
CA ASP A 137 9.55 10.01 -8.75
C ASP A 137 9.34 8.90 -7.70
N ILE A 138 8.45 9.10 -6.73
CA ILE A 138 8.27 8.17 -5.60
C ILE A 138 7.57 6.89 -6.01
N MET A 139 6.44 7.02 -6.72
CA MET A 139 5.51 5.92 -7.02
C MET A 139 5.81 5.20 -8.32
N GLU A 140 6.40 5.89 -9.31
CA GLU A 140 6.65 5.32 -10.63
C GLU A 140 7.47 4.01 -10.59
N PRO A 141 8.57 3.91 -9.80
CA PRO A 141 9.31 2.65 -9.70
C PRO A 141 8.48 1.49 -9.09
N LYS A 142 7.46 1.81 -8.27
CA LYS A 142 6.60 0.81 -7.62
C LYS A 142 5.56 0.30 -8.60
N PHE A 143 5.04 1.17 -9.47
CA PHE A 143 4.25 0.73 -10.61
C PHE A 143 5.05 -0.17 -11.54
N ASP A 144 6.30 0.18 -11.87
CA ASP A 144 7.15 -0.65 -12.73
C ASP A 144 7.44 -2.02 -12.12
N PHE A 145 7.72 -2.08 -10.82
CA PHE A 145 7.82 -3.33 -10.07
C PHE A 145 6.50 -4.11 -10.11
N ALA A 146 5.38 -3.47 -9.78
CA ALA A 146 4.07 -4.10 -9.69
C ALA A 146 3.63 -4.71 -11.02
N MET A 147 3.92 -4.07 -12.16
CA MET A 147 3.54 -4.63 -13.46
C MET A 147 4.27 -5.93 -13.75
N LYS A 148 5.58 -5.98 -13.44
CA LYS A 148 6.40 -7.18 -13.61
C LYS A 148 6.00 -8.27 -12.62
N PHE A 149 5.79 -7.90 -11.35
CA PHE A 149 5.42 -8.83 -10.29
C PHE A 149 4.02 -9.43 -10.51
N ASN A 150 3.06 -8.62 -10.95
CA ASN A 150 1.70 -9.10 -11.24
C ASN A 150 1.64 -10.06 -12.44
N ALA A 151 2.58 -9.97 -13.38
CA ALA A 151 2.68 -10.90 -14.51
C ALA A 151 3.07 -12.33 -14.07
N LEU A 152 3.51 -12.51 -12.82
CA LEU A 152 3.73 -13.84 -12.22
C LEU A 152 2.42 -14.51 -11.77
N GLU A 153 1.28 -13.80 -11.83
CA GLU A 153 -0.06 -14.31 -11.54
C GLU A 153 -0.26 -14.97 -10.17
N LEU A 154 0.60 -14.63 -9.20
CA LEU A 154 0.53 -15.14 -7.83
C LEU A 154 -0.82 -14.86 -7.17
N ASP A 155 -1.36 -15.82 -6.43
CA ASP A 155 -2.58 -15.62 -5.64
C ASP A 155 -2.27 -15.18 -4.19
N ASP A 156 -3.31 -15.03 -3.36
CA ASP A 156 -3.14 -14.61 -1.97
C ASP A 156 -2.38 -15.64 -1.12
N SER A 157 -2.43 -16.93 -1.47
CA SER A 157 -1.70 -17.98 -0.78
C SER A 157 -0.19 -17.90 -1.09
N ASP A 158 0.18 -17.70 -2.36
CA ASP A 158 1.56 -17.49 -2.79
C ASP A 158 2.17 -16.25 -2.13
N ILE A 159 1.41 -15.14 -2.15
CA ILE A 159 1.85 -13.87 -1.56
C ILE A 159 2.06 -14.01 -0.06
N SER A 160 1.21 -14.78 0.64
CA SER A 160 1.37 -14.99 2.08
C SER A 160 2.70 -15.68 2.42
N LEU A 161 3.09 -16.69 1.65
CA LEU A 161 4.37 -17.40 1.83
C LEU A 161 5.55 -16.51 1.46
N PHE A 162 5.43 -15.76 0.37
CA PHE A 162 6.48 -14.84 -0.09
C PHE A 162 6.73 -13.70 0.91
N VAL A 163 5.68 -13.10 1.47
CA VAL A 163 5.78 -12.07 2.52
C VAL A 163 6.38 -12.66 3.80
N ALA A 164 6.01 -13.88 4.19
CA ALA A 164 6.63 -14.56 5.33
C ALA A 164 8.14 -14.77 5.12
N ALA A 165 8.56 -15.18 3.92
CA ALA A 165 9.97 -15.36 3.58
C ALA A 165 10.76 -14.03 3.62
N ILE A 166 10.16 -12.92 3.18
CA ILE A 166 10.76 -11.58 3.29
C ILE A 166 11.02 -11.20 4.75
N ILE A 167 10.01 -11.41 5.62
CA ILE A 167 10.10 -11.05 7.03
C ILE A 167 11.12 -11.93 7.74
N CYS A 168 11.07 -13.25 7.54
CA CYS A 168 11.93 -14.22 8.20
C CYS A 168 13.29 -14.42 7.50
N CYS A 169 13.89 -13.34 7.00
CA CYS A 169 15.17 -13.39 6.30
C CYS A 169 16.33 -13.24 7.31
N GLY A 170 17.23 -14.22 7.39
CA GLY A 170 18.38 -14.22 8.31
C GLY A 170 19.51 -13.26 7.93
N ASP A 171 19.45 -12.63 6.75
CA ASP A 171 20.50 -11.72 6.25
C ASP A 171 20.35 -10.28 6.78
N ARG A 172 19.41 -10.02 7.70
CA ARG A 172 19.19 -8.67 8.26
C ARG A 172 20.36 -8.30 9.20
N PRO A 173 20.95 -7.10 9.09
CA PRO A 173 22.02 -6.69 9.99
C PRO A 173 21.55 -6.48 11.43
N GLY A 174 22.19 -7.13 12.38
CA GLY A 174 21.87 -7.10 13.81
C GLY A 174 22.33 -8.39 14.47
#